data_AF-A0A0C9WSL5-F1
#
_entry.id   AF-A0A0C9WSL5-F1
#
_cell.length_a   1.000
_cell.length_b   1.000
_cell.length_c   1.000
_cell.angle_alpha   90.00
_cell.angle_beta   90.00
_cell.angle_gamma   90.00
#
_symmetry.space_group_name_H-M   'P 1'
#
loop_
_entity.id
_entity.type
_entity.pdbx_description
1 polymer ?
#
loop_
_entity_poly.entity_id
_entity_poly.type
_entity_poly.pdbx_seq_one_letter_code
_entity_poly.pdbx_strand_id
1 'polypeptide(L)'
;MALSDALKSNDLNTLIQLFKDNPTWDTVYNTSIALHHLSFEDPSKIDGYTTTLAALQKSPHAPDIISERDGKEELDAFEDVFQRQMYNIITALFGDVKVISITPTNNYLIASILSGSAIRNGLCVSSAQIGEVTQGLQFTESEYKDHAKPKQYEVYAVGACIQVLAAGQAILKTNMLLESEFKERIMAIGRVAKSHVGKVIIQACCAAQEQVAKKFQKPLSSKEIFSLLETEQVQAEA
;
A
#
# COMPACT_ATOMS: atom_id res chain seq x y z
N MET A 1 -7.75 -19.60 -10.27
CA MET A 1 -8.56 -19.04 -11.35
C MET A 1 -9.79 -18.35 -10.76
N ALA A 2 -10.75 -19.09 -10.18
CA ALA A 2 -11.96 -18.53 -9.59
C ALA A 2 -11.78 -17.36 -8.59
N LEU A 3 -10.81 -17.45 -7.66
CA LEU A 3 -10.53 -16.39 -6.66
C LEU A 3 -10.00 -15.09 -7.28
N SER A 4 -9.09 -15.19 -8.26
CA SER A 4 -8.59 -14.02 -8.97
C SER A 4 -9.69 -13.37 -9.80
N ASP A 5 -10.57 -14.17 -10.41
CA ASP A 5 -11.72 -13.65 -11.17
C ASP A 5 -12.75 -12.97 -10.26
N ALA A 6 -13.01 -13.54 -9.09
CA ALA A 6 -13.88 -12.95 -8.07
C ALA A 6 -13.32 -11.62 -7.51
N LEU A 7 -12.00 -11.52 -7.33
CA LEU A 7 -11.38 -10.26 -6.90
C LEU A 7 -11.30 -9.25 -8.06
N LYS A 8 -11.03 -9.71 -9.29
CA LYS A 8 -11.06 -8.87 -10.51
C LYS A 8 -12.44 -8.25 -10.75
N SER A 9 -13.53 -8.95 -10.41
CA SER A 9 -14.89 -8.42 -10.55
C SER A 9 -15.21 -7.30 -9.56
N ASN A 10 -14.45 -7.17 -8.47
CA ASN A 10 -14.72 -6.24 -7.37
C ASN A 10 -16.16 -6.36 -6.82
N ASP A 11 -16.72 -7.57 -6.84
CA ASP A 11 -18.06 -7.84 -6.32
C ASP A 11 -17.99 -8.46 -4.92
N LEU A 12 -18.41 -7.68 -3.92
CA LEU A 12 -18.48 -8.09 -2.53
C LEU A 12 -19.34 -9.35 -2.33
N ASN A 13 -20.48 -9.47 -3.01
CA ASN A 13 -21.38 -10.61 -2.83
C ASN A 13 -20.76 -11.90 -3.38
N THR A 14 -20.07 -11.79 -4.52
CA THR A 14 -19.32 -12.91 -5.09
C THR A 14 -18.22 -13.37 -4.12
N LEU A 15 -17.49 -12.45 -3.50
CA LEU A 15 -16.47 -12.80 -2.50
C LEU A 15 -17.08 -13.42 -1.23
N ILE A 16 -18.18 -12.86 -0.71
CA ILE A 16 -18.89 -13.43 0.45
C ILE A 16 -19.33 -14.86 0.14
N GLN A 17 -19.92 -15.09 -1.02
CA GLN A 17 -20.38 -16.43 -1.39
C GLN A 17 -19.21 -17.41 -1.50
N LEU A 18 -18.08 -16.97 -2.07
CA LEU A 18 -16.88 -17.79 -2.17
C LEU A 18 -16.38 -18.23 -0.78
N PHE A 19 -16.36 -17.31 0.19
CA PHE A 19 -15.98 -17.66 1.57
C PHE A 19 -17.02 -18.55 2.24
N LYS A 20 -18.33 -18.39 1.96
CA LYS A 20 -19.36 -19.32 2.47
C LYS A 20 -19.20 -20.73 1.92
N ASP A 21 -18.82 -20.85 0.65
CA ASP A 21 -18.64 -22.13 0.00
C ASP A 21 -17.37 -22.84 0.50
N ASN A 22 -16.32 -22.08 0.87
CA ASN A 22 -15.03 -22.62 1.32
C ASN A 22 -14.41 -21.74 2.43
N PRO A 23 -14.93 -21.78 3.67
CA PRO A 23 -14.51 -20.88 4.76
C PRO A 23 -13.20 -21.35 5.41
N THR A 24 -12.13 -21.56 4.65
CA THR A 24 -10.86 -22.12 5.18
C THR A 24 -9.75 -21.09 5.17
N TRP A 25 -8.68 -21.36 5.95
CA TRP A 25 -7.46 -20.57 5.90
C TRP A 25 -6.88 -20.49 4.48
N ASP A 26 -6.96 -21.58 3.70
CA ASP A 26 -6.49 -21.60 2.31
C ASP A 26 -7.22 -20.58 1.44
N THR A 27 -8.53 -20.38 1.65
CA THR A 27 -9.30 -19.36 0.91
C THR A 27 -8.83 -17.95 1.27
N VAL A 28 -8.56 -17.69 2.56
CA VAL A 28 -7.98 -16.42 3.02
C VAL A 28 -6.59 -16.19 2.41
N TYR A 29 -5.73 -17.20 2.48
CA TYR A 29 -4.38 -17.17 1.91
C TYR A 29 -4.42 -16.91 0.41
N ASN A 30 -5.20 -17.68 -0.34
CA ASN A 30 -5.32 -17.54 -1.79
C ASN A 30 -5.91 -16.18 -2.21
N THR A 31 -6.81 -15.60 -1.40
CA THR A 31 -7.31 -14.23 -1.61
C THR A 31 -6.18 -13.21 -1.50
N SER A 32 -5.28 -13.36 -0.52
CA SER A 32 -4.12 -12.48 -0.36
C SER A 32 -3.11 -12.60 -1.50
N ILE A 33 -2.89 -13.82 -2.01
CA ILE A 33 -2.04 -14.07 -3.19
C ILE A 33 -2.67 -13.46 -4.45
N ALA A 34 -4.00 -13.55 -4.59
CA ALA A 34 -4.71 -12.89 -5.68
C ALA A 34 -4.55 -11.36 -5.60
N LEU A 35 -4.74 -10.75 -4.43
CA LEU A 35 -4.51 -9.32 -4.23
C LEU A 35 -3.08 -8.91 -4.64
N HIS A 36 -2.08 -9.68 -4.21
CA HIS A 36 -0.70 -9.48 -4.62
C HIS A 36 -0.58 -9.50 -6.15
N HIS A 37 -0.96 -10.59 -6.83
CA HIS A 37 -0.80 -10.67 -8.29
C HIS A 37 -1.54 -9.55 -9.04
N LEU A 38 -2.79 -9.27 -8.67
CA LEU A 38 -3.60 -8.24 -9.33
C LEU A 38 -3.05 -6.84 -9.17
N SER A 39 -2.46 -6.54 -8.01
CA SER A 39 -1.86 -5.23 -7.73
C SER A 39 -0.65 -4.96 -8.61
N PHE A 40 0.06 -6.00 -9.05
CA PHE A 40 1.22 -5.88 -9.93
C PHE A 40 0.85 -6.03 -11.41
N GLU A 41 -0.27 -6.72 -11.71
CA GLU A 41 -0.83 -6.80 -13.07
C GLU A 41 -1.39 -5.42 -13.52
N ASP A 42 -2.15 -4.75 -12.65
CA ASP A 42 -2.74 -3.45 -12.93
C ASP A 42 -2.80 -2.58 -11.67
N PRO A 43 -1.70 -1.87 -11.34
CA PRO A 43 -1.63 -1.03 -10.15
C PRO A 43 -2.70 0.07 -10.10
N SER A 44 -3.23 0.48 -11.27
CA SER A 44 -4.28 1.50 -11.34
C SER A 44 -5.59 1.07 -10.67
N LYS A 45 -5.83 -0.25 -10.54
CA LYS A 45 -7.04 -0.85 -9.95
C LYS A 45 -6.95 -1.20 -8.47
N ILE A 46 -5.81 -1.00 -7.82
CA ILE A 46 -5.56 -1.33 -6.41
C ILE A 46 -6.67 -0.81 -5.48
N ASP A 47 -7.19 0.40 -5.74
CA ASP A 47 -8.25 1.00 -4.94
C ASP A 47 -9.55 0.19 -4.94
N GLY A 48 -9.91 -0.40 -6.07
CA GLY A 48 -11.09 -1.26 -6.18
C GLY A 48 -10.94 -2.52 -5.33
N TYR A 49 -9.78 -3.18 -5.44
CA TYR A 49 -9.50 -4.41 -4.69
C TYR A 49 -9.50 -4.14 -3.18
N THR A 50 -8.76 -3.14 -2.72
CA THR A 50 -8.64 -2.85 -1.29
C THR A 50 -9.96 -2.36 -0.68
N THR A 51 -10.77 -1.60 -1.42
CA THR A 51 -12.11 -1.18 -0.96
C THR A 51 -13.03 -2.40 -0.79
N THR A 52 -13.05 -3.28 -1.77
CA THR A 52 -13.92 -4.48 -1.74
C THR A 52 -13.50 -5.43 -0.61
N LEU A 53 -12.19 -5.66 -0.44
CA LEU A 53 -11.67 -6.50 0.64
C LEU A 53 -11.89 -5.88 2.03
N ALA A 54 -11.80 -4.55 2.18
CA ALA A 54 -12.13 -3.89 3.44
C ALA A 54 -13.62 -4.01 3.78
N ALA A 55 -14.50 -3.97 2.77
CA ALA A 55 -15.93 -4.21 2.94
C ALA A 55 -16.22 -5.66 3.31
N LEU A 56 -15.51 -6.62 2.70
CA LEU A 56 -15.58 -8.04 3.05
C LEU A 56 -15.17 -8.29 4.50
N GLN A 57 -14.04 -7.73 4.93
CA GLN A 57 -13.54 -7.84 6.30
C GLN A 57 -14.55 -7.38 7.35
N LYS A 58 -15.30 -6.31 7.06
CA LYS A 58 -16.30 -5.71 7.97
C LYS A 58 -17.71 -6.27 7.77
N SER A 59 -17.88 -7.23 6.86
CA SER A 59 -19.19 -7.75 6.51
C SER A 59 -19.72 -8.67 7.61
N PRO A 60 -20.93 -8.45 8.14
CA PRO A 60 -21.55 -9.38 9.09
C PRO A 60 -21.99 -10.70 8.41
N HIS A 61 -21.82 -10.81 7.09
CA HIS A 61 -22.15 -11.99 6.30
C HIS A 61 -20.93 -12.84 5.94
N ALA A 62 -19.72 -12.42 6.33
CA ALA A 62 -18.54 -13.25 6.21
C ALA A 62 -18.63 -14.41 7.23
N PRO A 63 -18.37 -15.67 6.82
CA PRO A 63 -18.38 -16.81 7.73
C PRO A 63 -17.12 -16.84 8.59
N ASP A 64 -17.22 -17.44 9.78
CA ASP A 64 -16.03 -17.83 10.55
C ASP A 64 -15.14 -18.76 9.73
N ILE A 65 -13.84 -18.73 9.99
CA ILE A 65 -12.85 -19.53 9.29
C ILE A 65 -12.63 -20.85 10.04
N ILE A 66 -12.85 -21.93 9.31
CA ILE A 66 -12.58 -23.30 9.71
C ILE A 66 -11.06 -23.54 9.65
N SER A 67 -10.51 -23.98 10.78
CA SER A 67 -9.13 -24.44 10.92
C SER A 67 -9.09 -25.80 11.63
N GLU A 68 -8.03 -26.58 11.37
CA GLU A 68 -7.80 -27.84 12.08
C GLU A 68 -6.60 -27.67 13.02
N ARG A 69 -6.81 -27.87 14.33
CA ARG A 69 -5.77 -27.88 15.36
C ARG A 69 -5.85 -29.18 16.16
N ASP A 70 -4.75 -29.93 16.20
CA ASP A 70 -4.64 -31.22 16.89
C ASP A 70 -5.74 -32.23 16.52
N GLY A 71 -6.14 -32.27 15.25
CA GLY A 71 -7.18 -33.17 14.74
C GLY A 71 -8.61 -32.76 15.12
N LYS A 72 -8.81 -31.52 15.59
CA LYS A 72 -10.12 -30.94 15.90
C LYS A 72 -10.38 -29.72 15.03
N GLU A 73 -11.63 -29.61 14.60
CA GLU A 73 -12.12 -28.43 13.90
C GLU A 73 -12.34 -27.28 14.91
N GLU A 74 -11.82 -26.11 14.58
CA GLU A 74 -12.00 -24.87 15.32
C GLU A 74 -12.48 -23.75 14.38
N LEU A 75 -13.26 -22.84 14.94
CA LEU A 75 -13.79 -21.66 14.25
C LEU A 75 -13.07 -20.41 14.77
N ASP A 76 -12.31 -19.78 13.90
CA ASP A 76 -11.71 -18.46 14.16
C ASP A 76 -12.57 -17.36 13.52
N ALA A 77 -12.69 -16.21 14.17
CA ALA A 77 -13.42 -15.08 13.60
C ALA A 77 -12.79 -14.63 12.27
N PHE A 78 -13.63 -14.38 11.26
CA PHE A 78 -13.17 -13.98 9.92
C PHE A 78 -12.21 -12.79 9.96
N GLU A 79 -12.61 -11.72 10.65
CA GLU A 79 -11.87 -10.47 10.72
C GLU A 79 -10.44 -10.68 11.24
N ASP A 80 -10.27 -11.49 12.29
CA ASP A 80 -8.97 -11.74 12.92
C ASP A 80 -8.02 -12.48 11.97
N VAL A 81 -8.51 -13.56 11.34
CA VAL A 81 -7.70 -14.36 10.41
C VAL A 81 -7.37 -13.54 9.16
N PHE A 82 -8.36 -12.81 8.64
CA PHE A 82 -8.22 -12.02 7.44
C PHE A 82 -7.27 -10.85 7.64
N GLN A 83 -7.42 -10.08 8.73
CA GLN A 83 -6.53 -8.96 9.07
C GLN A 83 -5.08 -9.42 9.24
N ARG A 84 -4.85 -10.53 9.95
CA ARG A 84 -3.51 -11.10 10.11
C ARG A 84 -2.89 -11.48 8.77
N GLN A 85 -3.67 -12.05 7.86
CA GLN A 85 -3.17 -12.39 6.53
C GLN A 85 -2.90 -11.15 5.67
N MET A 86 -3.76 -10.13 5.74
CA MET A 86 -3.50 -8.85 5.05
C MET A 86 -2.23 -8.18 5.57
N TYR A 87 -1.98 -8.23 6.88
CA TYR A 87 -0.72 -7.77 7.47
C TYR A 87 0.48 -8.56 6.90
N ASN A 88 0.42 -9.89 6.90
CA ASN A 88 1.51 -10.74 6.42
C ASN A 88 1.84 -10.46 4.94
N ILE A 89 0.83 -10.36 4.08
CA ILE A 89 1.08 -10.14 2.65
C ILE A 89 1.62 -8.74 2.40
N ILE A 90 1.05 -7.70 3.01
CA ILE A 90 1.47 -6.31 2.76
C ILE A 90 2.90 -6.08 3.29
N THR A 91 3.22 -6.61 4.47
CA THR A 91 4.58 -6.48 5.03
C THR A 91 5.62 -7.23 4.20
N ALA A 92 5.28 -8.40 3.68
CA ALA A 92 6.17 -9.17 2.80
C ALA A 92 6.51 -8.44 1.48
N LEU A 93 5.67 -7.49 1.03
CA LEU A 93 5.92 -6.71 -0.19
C LEU A 93 7.12 -5.76 -0.08
N PHE A 94 7.45 -5.34 1.14
CA PHE A 94 8.53 -4.40 1.41
C PHE A 94 9.89 -5.08 1.60
N GLY A 95 10.03 -6.35 1.21
CA GLY A 95 11.30 -7.06 1.17
C GLY A 95 12.37 -6.36 0.31
N ASP A 96 13.60 -6.88 0.39
CA ASP A 96 14.84 -6.30 -0.12
C ASP A 96 14.69 -5.54 -1.47
N VAL A 97 14.93 -4.22 -1.46
CA VAL A 97 14.78 -3.35 -2.65
C VAL A 97 15.88 -3.64 -3.65
N LYS A 98 15.62 -4.63 -4.50
CA LYS A 98 16.52 -5.06 -5.59
C LYS A 98 16.53 -4.07 -6.75
N VAL A 99 15.38 -3.44 -7.03
CA VAL A 99 15.22 -2.49 -8.14
C VAL A 99 15.32 -1.07 -7.60
N ILE A 100 16.38 -0.38 -8.02
CA ILE A 100 16.66 1.01 -7.60
C ILE A 100 16.10 2.05 -8.60
N SER A 101 15.51 1.60 -9.69
CA SER A 101 14.95 2.45 -10.76
C SER A 101 13.57 2.97 -10.37
N ILE A 102 13.31 4.27 -10.54
CA ILE A 102 11.98 4.84 -10.32
C ILE A 102 11.15 4.65 -11.59
N THR A 103 10.50 3.50 -11.72
CA THR A 103 9.68 3.14 -12.89
C THR A 103 8.32 2.59 -12.47
N PRO A 104 7.30 2.61 -13.35
CA PRO A 104 5.99 1.98 -13.08
C PRO A 104 6.07 0.48 -12.73
N THR A 105 7.12 -0.21 -13.18
CA THR A 105 7.36 -1.63 -12.93
C THR A 105 8.17 -1.90 -11.66
N ASN A 106 8.50 -0.86 -10.88
CA ASN A 106 9.20 -1.06 -9.62
C ASN A 106 8.25 -1.64 -8.57
N ASN A 107 8.51 -2.90 -8.20
CA ASN A 107 7.74 -3.65 -7.20
C ASN A 107 7.57 -2.91 -5.86
N TYR A 108 8.60 -2.20 -5.39
CA TYR A 108 8.52 -1.44 -4.14
C TYR A 108 7.56 -0.24 -4.25
N LEU A 109 7.52 0.42 -5.42
CA LEU A 109 6.61 1.53 -5.66
C LEU A 109 5.16 1.04 -5.81
N ILE A 110 4.94 -0.10 -6.47
CA ILE A 110 3.62 -0.75 -6.52
C ILE A 110 3.16 -1.15 -5.11
N ALA A 111 4.06 -1.76 -4.32
CA ALA A 111 3.80 -2.09 -2.92
C ALA A 111 3.42 -0.86 -2.09
N SER A 112 4.08 0.28 -2.36
CA SER A 112 3.75 1.56 -1.72
C SER A 112 2.35 2.05 -2.07
N ILE A 113 1.90 1.88 -3.32
CA ILE A 113 0.51 2.19 -3.73
C ILE A 113 -0.47 1.29 -2.98
N LEU A 114 -0.21 -0.03 -2.96
CA LEU A 114 -1.06 -1.01 -2.26
C LEU A 114 -1.15 -0.73 -0.76
N SER A 115 -0.02 -0.47 -0.10
CA SER A 115 0.02 -0.12 1.32
C SER A 115 -0.77 1.15 1.62
N GLY A 116 -0.54 2.23 0.85
CA GLY A 116 -1.29 3.46 1.02
C GLY A 116 -2.79 3.27 0.83
N SER A 117 -3.20 2.54 -0.22
CA SER A 117 -4.60 2.24 -0.47
C SER A 117 -5.23 1.38 0.64
N ALA A 118 -4.51 0.38 1.14
CA ALA A 118 -4.94 -0.45 2.25
C ALA A 118 -5.13 0.34 3.56
N ILE A 119 -4.23 1.29 3.85
CA ILE A 119 -4.36 2.20 5.01
C ILE A 119 -5.60 3.08 4.83
N ARG A 120 -5.73 3.74 3.68
CA ARG A 120 -6.83 4.67 3.40
C ARG A 120 -8.20 3.99 3.54
N ASN A 121 -8.32 2.79 3.00
CA ASN A 121 -9.58 2.05 2.96
C ASN A 121 -9.85 1.25 4.25
N GLY A 122 -8.89 1.24 5.19
CA GLY A 122 -9.00 0.53 6.45
C GLY A 122 -9.05 -1.00 6.27
N LEU A 123 -8.34 -1.51 5.25
CA LEU A 123 -8.07 -2.94 5.06
C LEU A 123 -6.95 -3.41 5.97
N CYS A 124 -5.88 -2.61 6.08
CA CYS A 124 -4.76 -2.91 6.96
C CYS A 124 -4.03 -1.61 7.33
N VAL A 125 -3.84 -1.41 8.63
CA VAL A 125 -3.00 -0.35 9.20
C VAL A 125 -2.07 -1.00 10.21
N SER A 126 -0.77 -0.88 10.00
CA SER A 126 0.24 -1.50 10.86
C SER A 126 1.46 -0.61 11.04
N SER A 127 2.17 -0.82 12.15
CA SER A 127 3.43 -0.12 12.45
C SER A 127 4.51 -0.38 11.39
N ALA A 128 4.50 -1.54 10.73
CA ALA A 128 5.42 -1.85 9.63
C ALA A 128 5.21 -0.91 8.44
N GLN A 129 3.97 -0.70 8.00
CA GLN A 129 3.66 0.24 6.92
C GLN A 129 4.03 1.68 7.30
N ILE A 130 3.76 2.09 8.53
CA ILE A 130 4.18 3.41 9.03
C ILE A 130 5.70 3.51 9.15
N GLY A 131 6.38 2.42 9.48
CA GLY A 131 7.84 2.30 9.50
C GLY A 131 8.45 2.60 8.13
N GLU A 132 7.90 2.05 7.05
CA GLU A 132 8.32 2.33 5.67
C GLU A 132 8.20 3.82 5.31
N VAL A 133 7.07 4.45 5.69
CA VAL A 133 6.88 5.89 5.50
C VAL A 133 7.94 6.66 6.29
N THR A 134 8.15 6.28 7.56
CA THR A 134 9.13 6.94 8.44
C THR A 134 10.53 6.83 7.87
N GLN A 135 10.91 5.65 7.37
CA GLN A 135 12.21 5.33 6.77
C GLN A 135 12.46 6.13 5.49
N GLY A 136 11.48 6.16 4.56
CA GLY A 136 11.61 6.94 3.33
C GLY A 136 11.63 8.45 3.55
N LEU A 137 11.03 8.92 4.64
CA LEU A 137 11.05 10.33 5.06
C LEU A 137 12.26 10.70 5.93
N GLN A 138 13.22 9.81 6.18
CA GLN A 138 14.47 10.16 6.88
C GLN A 138 15.37 11.04 5.99
N PHE A 139 16.44 11.66 6.53
CA PHE A 139 17.42 12.45 5.76
C PHE A 139 18.64 11.61 5.35
N THR A 140 19.30 11.92 4.22
CA THR A 140 20.56 11.27 3.79
C THR A 140 21.67 11.34 4.85
N GLU A 141 21.65 12.36 5.69
CA GLU A 141 22.65 12.60 6.73
C GLU A 141 22.31 11.93 8.06
N SER A 142 21.09 11.40 8.23
CA SER A 142 20.65 10.75 9.46
C SER A 142 21.53 9.53 9.79
N GLU A 143 21.73 9.27 11.08
CA GLU A 143 22.73 8.32 11.61
C GLU A 143 22.50 6.85 11.24
N TYR A 144 21.45 6.51 10.49
CA TYR A 144 21.18 5.18 9.91
C TYR A 144 22.09 4.86 8.69
N LYS A 145 23.30 5.42 8.64
CA LYS A 145 24.26 5.36 7.52
C LYS A 145 24.69 3.95 7.10
N ASP A 146 24.35 2.92 7.87
CA ASP A 146 24.82 1.55 7.67
C ASP A 146 23.85 0.62 6.92
N HIS A 147 22.66 1.09 6.49
CA HIS A 147 21.63 0.18 5.97
C HIS A 147 21.14 0.41 4.52
N ALA A 148 21.43 1.55 3.87
CA ALA A 148 20.97 1.79 2.50
C ALA A 148 22.02 2.48 1.62
N LYS A 149 22.21 1.99 0.39
CA LYS A 149 23.03 2.65 -0.62
C LYS A 149 22.35 3.97 -1.06
N PRO A 150 23.09 5.03 -1.43
CA PRO A 150 22.50 6.33 -1.80
C PRO A 150 21.42 6.30 -2.90
N LYS A 151 21.42 5.28 -3.77
CA LYS A 151 20.38 5.11 -4.81
C LYS A 151 19.10 4.44 -4.30
N GLN A 152 19.17 3.62 -3.26
CA GLN A 152 17.99 3.02 -2.63
C GLN A 152 17.18 4.06 -1.86
N TYR A 153 17.87 5.07 -1.33
CA TYR A 153 17.24 6.13 -0.56
C TYR A 153 16.28 7.00 -1.38
N GLU A 154 16.54 7.23 -2.68
CA GLU A 154 15.54 7.87 -3.55
C GLU A 154 14.29 7.02 -3.73
N VAL A 155 14.43 5.70 -3.91
CA VAL A 155 13.29 4.77 -4.00
C VAL A 155 12.45 4.79 -2.74
N TYR A 156 13.10 4.75 -1.57
CA TYR A 156 12.41 4.83 -0.28
C TYR A 156 11.67 6.16 -0.13
N ALA A 157 12.31 7.29 -0.47
CA ALA A 157 11.66 8.60 -0.41
C ALA A 157 10.45 8.70 -1.34
N VAL A 158 10.56 8.19 -2.57
CA VAL A 158 9.45 8.17 -3.53
C VAL A 158 8.33 7.24 -3.04
N GLY A 159 8.65 6.04 -2.54
CA GLY A 159 7.66 5.11 -2.00
C GLY A 159 6.93 5.66 -0.77
N ALA A 160 7.64 6.34 0.13
CA ALA A 160 7.02 7.07 1.23
C ALA A 160 6.07 8.16 0.73
N CYS A 161 6.50 9.01 -0.23
CA CYS A 161 5.62 10.01 -0.84
C CYS A 161 4.38 9.41 -1.50
N ILE A 162 4.51 8.25 -2.16
CA ILE A 162 3.36 7.51 -2.72
C ILE A 162 2.37 7.13 -1.62
N GLN A 163 2.85 6.57 -0.50
CA GLN A 163 2.00 6.21 0.64
C GLN A 163 1.33 7.45 1.26
N VAL A 164 2.06 8.57 1.36
CA VAL A 164 1.52 9.85 1.84
C VAL A 164 0.44 10.40 0.89
N LEU A 165 0.67 10.39 -0.42
CA LEU A 165 -0.31 10.82 -1.41
C LEU A 165 -1.58 9.97 -1.37
N ALA A 166 -1.43 8.65 -1.16
CA ALA A 166 -2.55 7.72 -1.07
C ALA A 166 -3.30 7.80 0.27
N ALA A 167 -2.62 8.09 1.38
CA ALA A 167 -3.16 7.83 2.72
C ALA A 167 -2.82 8.87 3.79
N GLY A 168 -2.27 10.03 3.44
CA GLY A 168 -1.68 10.99 4.39
C GLY A 168 -2.58 11.33 5.58
N GLN A 169 -3.87 11.60 5.36
CA GLN A 169 -4.80 11.86 6.46
C GLN A 169 -5.05 10.63 7.35
N ALA A 170 -5.14 9.44 6.77
CA ALA A 170 -5.33 8.20 7.52
C ALA A 170 -4.07 7.84 8.34
N ILE A 171 -2.88 8.08 7.78
CA ILE A 171 -1.59 7.95 8.48
C ILE A 171 -1.55 8.87 9.70
N LEU A 172 -1.90 10.16 9.55
CA LEU A 172 -1.87 11.12 10.65
C LEU A 172 -2.85 10.75 11.79
N LYS A 173 -3.99 10.12 11.47
CA LYS A 173 -4.96 9.64 12.47
C LYS A 173 -4.43 8.49 13.34
N THR A 174 -3.36 7.81 12.95
CA THR A 174 -2.76 6.73 13.74
C THR A 174 -1.99 7.22 14.96
N ASN A 175 -1.61 8.52 14.99
CA ASN A 175 -0.68 9.10 15.97
C ASN A 175 0.71 8.43 16.02
N MET A 176 1.07 7.59 15.05
CA MET A 176 2.39 6.96 14.95
C MET A 176 3.44 7.88 14.29
N LEU A 177 3.00 8.96 13.64
CA LEU A 177 3.84 10.01 13.06
C LEU A 177 3.29 11.37 13.47
N LEU A 178 4.13 12.21 14.09
CA LEU A 178 3.76 13.57 14.47
C LEU A 178 3.60 14.45 13.23
N GLU A 179 2.53 15.24 13.19
CA GLU A 179 2.20 16.06 12.03
C GLU A 179 3.31 17.07 11.68
N SER A 180 3.97 17.65 12.70
CA SER A 180 5.08 18.59 12.52
C SER A 180 6.27 17.92 11.84
N GLU A 181 6.66 16.73 12.30
CA GLU A 181 7.76 15.97 11.73
C GLU A 181 7.44 15.51 10.31
N PHE A 182 6.20 15.07 10.08
CA PHE A 182 5.72 14.63 8.78
C PHE A 182 5.90 15.74 7.72
N LYS A 183 5.51 16.97 8.07
CA LYS A 183 5.62 18.15 7.20
C LYS A 183 7.06 18.54 6.90
N GLU A 184 7.89 18.63 7.92
CA GLU A 184 9.29 19.03 7.77
C GLU A 184 10.06 18.02 6.91
N ARG A 185 9.82 16.72 7.14
CA ARG A 185 10.49 15.66 6.41
C ARG A 185 10.11 15.65 4.93
N ILE A 186 8.84 15.78 4.57
CA ILE A 186 8.39 15.85 3.16
C ILE A 186 9.07 17.01 2.41
N MET A 187 9.17 18.19 3.03
CA MET A 187 9.82 19.34 2.39
C MET A 187 11.33 19.11 2.19
N ALA A 188 11.99 18.45 3.14
CA ALA A 188 13.42 18.28 3.09
C ALA A 188 13.87 17.10 2.19
N ILE A 189 13.03 16.08 1.95
CA ILE A 189 13.34 15.01 0.99
C ILE A 189 13.29 15.48 -0.49
N GLY A 190 12.82 16.69 -0.79
CA GLY A 190 12.88 17.27 -2.14
C GLY A 190 14.29 17.30 -2.74
N ARG A 191 15.33 17.34 -1.91
CA ARG A 191 16.74 17.34 -2.34
C ARG A 191 17.25 15.96 -2.76
N VAL A 192 16.45 14.92 -2.54
CA VAL A 192 16.82 13.51 -2.72
C VAL A 192 16.51 13.02 -4.13
N ALA A 193 15.46 13.55 -4.75
CA ALA A 193 15.03 13.12 -6.08
C ALA A 193 16.00 13.57 -7.17
N LYS A 194 16.59 12.58 -7.85
CA LYS A 194 17.48 12.78 -9.00
C LYS A 194 16.73 12.48 -10.29
N SER A 195 15.92 11.43 -10.30
CA SER A 195 15.04 11.04 -11.40
C SER A 195 13.95 12.10 -11.67
N HIS A 196 13.49 12.18 -12.91
CA HIS A 196 12.41 13.11 -13.26
C HIS A 196 11.10 12.67 -12.61
N VAL A 197 10.74 11.39 -12.72
CA VAL A 197 9.54 10.83 -12.04
C VAL A 197 9.59 11.03 -10.53
N GLY A 198 10.74 10.80 -9.89
CA GLY A 198 10.89 11.04 -8.44
C GLY A 198 10.61 12.49 -8.06
N LYS A 199 11.09 13.46 -8.86
CA LYS A 199 10.80 14.89 -8.63
C LYS A 199 9.31 15.20 -8.77
N VAL A 200 8.65 14.65 -9.80
CA VAL A 200 7.20 14.84 -10.01
C VAL A 200 6.41 14.34 -8.81
N ILE A 201 6.72 13.14 -8.30
CA ILE A 201 6.03 12.55 -7.15
C ILE A 201 6.27 13.35 -5.86
N ILE A 202 7.51 13.74 -5.58
CA ILE A 202 7.79 14.54 -4.38
C ILE A 202 7.13 15.91 -4.48
N GLN A 203 7.13 16.55 -5.65
CA GLN A 203 6.45 17.83 -5.84
C GLN A 203 4.94 17.71 -5.65
N ALA A 204 4.32 16.63 -6.14
CA ALA A 204 2.91 16.34 -5.87
C ALA A 204 2.64 16.19 -4.36
N CYS A 205 3.54 15.52 -3.64
CA CYS A 205 3.45 15.37 -2.18
C CYS A 205 3.56 16.72 -1.45
N CYS A 206 4.53 17.55 -1.81
CA CYS A 206 4.68 18.91 -1.28
C CYS A 206 3.44 19.77 -1.57
N ALA A 207 2.90 19.71 -2.79
CA ALA A 207 1.70 20.46 -3.16
C ALA A 207 0.47 19.99 -2.37
N ALA A 208 0.30 18.69 -2.16
CA ALA A 208 -0.79 18.12 -1.35
C ALA A 208 -0.71 18.57 0.13
N GLN A 209 0.50 18.83 0.62
CA GLN A 209 0.73 19.39 1.94
C GLN A 209 0.45 20.90 2.01
N GLU A 210 0.78 21.65 0.95
CA GLU A 210 0.65 23.10 0.88
C GLU A 210 -0.77 23.61 0.61
N GLN A 211 -1.68 22.76 0.10
CA GLN A 211 -3.07 23.14 -0.11
C GLN A 211 -3.76 23.52 1.22
N VAL A 212 -3.79 24.84 1.41
CA VAL A 212 -4.14 25.60 2.60
C VAL A 212 -5.54 25.24 3.09
N ALA A 213 -5.65 25.02 4.40
CA ALA A 213 -6.84 24.70 5.21
C ALA A 213 -7.22 23.21 5.36
N LYS A 214 -6.76 22.28 4.51
CA LYS A 214 -7.28 20.89 4.48
C LYS A 214 -6.22 19.80 4.18
N LYS A 215 -5.11 19.84 4.92
CA LYS A 215 -3.95 18.90 4.95
C LYS A 215 -4.29 17.47 4.50
N PHE A 216 -3.84 17.05 3.32
CA PHE A 216 -4.04 15.69 2.76
C PHE A 216 -5.50 15.18 2.77
N GLN A 217 -6.52 16.05 2.82
CA GLN A 217 -7.93 15.62 2.89
C GLN A 217 -8.41 14.92 1.64
N LYS A 218 -7.77 15.15 0.49
CA LYS A 218 -8.05 14.46 -0.75
C LYS A 218 -6.86 13.57 -1.11
N PRO A 219 -6.84 12.30 -0.65
CA PRO A 219 -5.85 11.36 -1.11
C PRO A 219 -5.98 11.15 -2.62
N LEU A 220 -4.86 10.91 -3.29
CA LEU A 220 -4.85 10.50 -4.69
C LEU A 220 -5.26 9.03 -4.79
N SER A 221 -5.97 8.69 -5.87
CA SER A 221 -6.30 7.31 -6.21
C SER A 221 -5.06 6.55 -6.71
N SER A 222 -5.11 5.22 -6.65
CA SER A 222 -4.06 4.35 -7.21
C SER A 222 -3.80 4.65 -8.68
N LYS A 223 -4.87 4.96 -9.44
CA LYS A 223 -4.77 5.38 -10.85
C LYS A 223 -4.03 6.71 -11.00
N GLU A 224 -4.38 7.72 -10.22
CA GLU A 224 -3.70 9.03 -10.29
C GLU A 224 -2.21 8.91 -9.93
N ILE A 225 -1.88 8.14 -8.89
CA ILE A 225 -0.48 7.91 -8.49
C ILE A 225 0.28 7.12 -9.56
N PHE A 226 -0.34 6.08 -10.13
CA PHE A 226 0.29 5.29 -11.19
C PHE A 226 0.56 6.15 -12.44
N SER A 227 -0.35 7.05 -12.81
CA SER A 227 -0.11 8.00 -13.91
C SER A 227 1.06 8.95 -13.64
N LEU A 228 1.35 9.30 -12.38
CA LEU A 228 2.57 10.06 -12.05
C LEU A 228 3.83 9.26 -12.35
N LEU A 229 3.82 7.95 -12.12
CA LEU A 229 4.95 7.05 -12.44
C LEU A 229 5.17 6.91 -13.95
N GLU A 230 4.12 7.05 -14.76
CA GLU A 230 4.16 6.92 -16.23
C GLU A 230 4.63 8.20 -16.96
N THR A 231 4.81 9.32 -16.24
CA THR A 231 5.12 10.64 -16.81
C THR A 231 6.38 10.66 -17.70
N GLU A 232 7.27 9.68 -17.61
CA GLU A 232 8.51 9.59 -18.41
C GLU A 232 8.36 9.06 -19.84
N GLN A 233 7.19 8.55 -20.28
CA GLN A 233 7.07 7.99 -21.64
C GLN A 233 6.96 9.03 -22.77
N VAL A 234 6.77 10.32 -22.48
CA VAL A 234 6.41 11.31 -23.52
C VAL A 234 7.62 12.14 -24.02
N GLN A 235 8.79 12.06 -23.40
CA GLN A 235 9.94 12.92 -23.76
C GLN A 235 11.15 12.18 -24.35
N ALA A 236 11.08 10.87 -24.55
CA ALA A 236 12.16 10.10 -25.18
C ALA A 236 11.98 9.91 -26.71
N GLU A 237 10.89 10.42 -27.30
CA GLU A 237 10.59 10.31 -28.74
C GLU A 237 10.45 11.67 -29.46
N ALA A 238 10.94 12.76 -28.86
CA ALA A 238 10.91 14.11 -29.46
C ALA A 238 12.30 14.59 -29.91
#